data_AF-F0SN45-F1
#
_entry.id   AF-F0SN45-F1
#
_cell.length_a   1.000
_cell.length_b   1.000
_cell.length_c   1.000
_cell.angle_alpha   90.00
_cell.angle_beta   90.00
_cell.angle_gamma   90.00
#
_symmetry.space_group_name_H-M   'P 1'
#
loop_
_entity.id
_entity.type
_entity.pdbx_description
1 polymer ?
#
loop_
_entity_poly.entity_id
_entity_poly.type
_entity_poly.pdbx_seq_one_letter_code
_entity_poly.pdbx_strand_id
1 'polypeptide(L)'
;MTPGREVFRPLAIFNKNAMPAVLIAGALLCLTCDAFAQPRRPRRGLPPLPPGPPIIVPLPVGPPPVLPGGPTPFLPEAQPVMPGNQPAATPAFQGDFHLEVSEELLQTLVRRQDVSQGTVQDFVSGAVVNGQQTTQSDVTIDCIPSTQGGQFDFVVQGLVSSTTNAATPQAMIQQQGNTAFRATKRVFLNGETILTQKAIVQVMPNQVVTGAQTNPGPLSMFGNLGNRMAYRAAVARLPESNMIAGQKTINRMQPEMDRKIDTQLAEADQAVRDNLWKRLEMWNVLPEYKAAFSTTDRLIWDYRLRTEPVPYPVANSSLQQMQPNAAAVNLPDVSVHCHESLFETVAMRRKLGGKTISLNELREATDRFLRLLAEEIPDDSPPLPVTINFTFDSRDPLTASYNNDLLILTLKGSFQAGNLPATPTQQIQLFMDAQMEQDAFLIEVSEVTVNQLAADNSLEEPGLTQTAIAEQLKKQLKPIRLKRAIPLPVKEGAGPTLVLTSMTAEGGWLEADFELQTWRPAESNQPIHSAPTPGPTFTPQAPISPQPTGPTFPQ
;
A
#
# COMPACT_ATOMS: atom_id res chain seq x y z
N MET A 1 19.09 -38.36 5.47
CA MET A 1 19.88 -37.12 5.54
C MET A 1 19.13 -36.05 4.76
N THR A 2 18.40 -35.21 5.47
CA THR A 2 17.57 -34.13 4.91
C THR A 2 18.46 -32.88 4.80
N PRO A 3 18.61 -32.25 3.63
CA PRO A 3 19.42 -31.04 3.53
C PRO A 3 18.69 -29.88 4.23
N GLY A 4 19.46 -29.09 4.99
CA GLY A 4 18.99 -27.99 5.82
C GLY A 4 18.08 -27.03 5.05
N ARG A 5 16.84 -26.91 5.52
CA ARG A 5 15.74 -26.21 4.88
C ARG A 5 15.30 -25.00 5.69
N GLU A 6 16.24 -24.22 6.22
CA GLU A 6 15.93 -22.96 6.92
C GLU A 6 17.03 -21.93 6.66
N VAL A 7 16.88 -21.13 5.60
CA VAL A 7 17.71 -19.94 5.36
C VAL A 7 16.86 -18.70 5.03
N PHE A 8 15.54 -18.86 4.88
CA PHE A 8 14.62 -17.75 4.75
C PHE A 8 13.46 -17.97 5.71
N ARG A 9 13.40 -17.11 6.75
CA ARG A 9 12.20 -17.00 7.57
C ARG A 9 11.01 -16.59 6.68
N PRO A 10 9.78 -16.99 7.04
CA PRO A 10 8.59 -16.56 6.32
C PRO A 10 8.41 -15.04 6.51
N LEU A 11 8.85 -14.25 5.53
CA LEU A 11 8.36 -12.88 5.34
C LEU A 11 6.88 -12.98 4.94
N ALA A 12 5.99 -12.46 5.79
CA ALA A 12 4.68 -12.04 5.32
C ALA A 12 4.73 -10.52 5.12
N ILE A 13 4.74 -10.10 3.84
CA ILE A 13 4.98 -8.72 3.39
C ILE A 13 3.70 -7.90 3.55
N PHE A 14 2.53 -8.51 3.37
CA PHE A 14 1.22 -7.86 3.57
C PHE A 14 0.53 -8.30 4.87
N ASN A 15 -0.09 -7.33 5.54
CA ASN A 15 -1.09 -7.58 6.57
C ASN A 15 -2.47 -7.61 5.89
N LYS A 16 -3.28 -8.64 6.18
CA LYS A 16 -4.58 -8.92 5.54
C LYS A 16 -5.61 -7.77 5.68
N ASN A 17 -5.34 -6.82 6.57
CA ASN A 17 -6.22 -5.70 6.88
C ASN A 17 -5.79 -4.34 6.27
N ALA A 18 -4.61 -4.24 5.65
CA ALA A 18 -4.03 -2.95 5.22
C ALA A 18 -4.68 -2.35 3.96
N MET A 19 -4.71 -3.10 2.85
CA MET A 19 -5.35 -2.64 1.60
C MET A 19 -6.87 -2.51 1.69
N PRO A 20 -7.59 -3.40 2.41
CA PRO A 20 -9.00 -3.18 2.66
C PRO A 20 -9.22 -1.86 3.38
N ALA A 21 -8.44 -1.49 4.39
CA ALA A 21 -8.66 -0.24 5.15
C ALA A 21 -8.57 1.03 4.29
N VAL A 22 -7.64 1.09 3.32
CA VAL A 22 -7.47 2.24 2.41
C VAL A 22 -8.59 2.31 1.36
N LEU A 23 -8.96 1.16 0.76
CA LEU A 23 -10.11 1.07 -0.15
C LEU A 23 -11.46 1.28 0.55
N ILE A 24 -11.56 0.85 1.83
CA ILE A 24 -12.71 1.03 2.70
C ILE A 24 -12.82 2.51 3.08
N ALA A 25 -11.73 3.17 3.50
CA ALA A 25 -11.71 4.62 3.79
C ALA A 25 -12.17 5.47 2.59
N GLY A 26 -11.82 5.06 1.36
CA GLY A 26 -12.33 5.68 0.14
C GLY A 26 -13.82 5.40 -0.10
N ALA A 27 -14.25 4.14 -0.07
CA ALA A 27 -15.66 3.76 -0.23
C ALA A 27 -16.57 4.33 0.89
N LEU A 28 -15.98 4.64 2.05
CA LEU A 28 -16.63 5.14 3.26
C LEU A 28 -17.33 6.49 3.09
N LEU A 29 -16.80 7.36 2.23
CA LEU A 29 -17.35 8.71 1.99
C LEU A 29 -18.62 8.69 1.13
N CYS A 30 -18.88 7.59 0.42
CA CYS A 30 -19.94 7.52 -0.59
C CYS A 30 -21.13 6.62 -0.23
N LEU A 31 -21.12 5.95 0.93
CA LEU A 31 -22.06 4.86 1.24
C LEU A 31 -23.03 5.14 2.40
N THR A 32 -23.79 6.23 2.35
CA THR A 32 -24.90 6.46 3.32
C THR A 32 -26.15 5.57 3.09
N CYS A 33 -26.09 4.55 2.23
CA CYS A 33 -27.26 3.76 1.80
C CYS A 33 -27.35 2.31 2.33
N ASP A 34 -26.48 1.92 3.28
CA ASP A 34 -26.41 0.55 3.83
C ASP A 34 -27.68 0.13 4.62
N ALA A 35 -28.64 1.03 4.78
CA ALA A 35 -29.86 0.77 5.50
C ALA A 35 -30.81 -0.28 4.95
N PHE A 36 -30.71 -0.53 3.66
CA PHE A 36 -31.91 -0.88 2.90
C PHE A 36 -31.98 -2.30 2.37
N ALA A 37 -31.10 -3.23 2.76
CA ALA A 37 -31.16 -4.59 2.24
C ALA A 37 -30.76 -5.65 3.27
N GLN A 38 -31.75 -6.36 3.82
CA GLN A 38 -31.50 -7.66 4.45
C GLN A 38 -31.28 -8.74 3.37
N PRO A 39 -30.22 -9.56 3.45
CA PRO A 39 -30.04 -10.67 2.52
C PRO A 39 -30.99 -11.83 2.87
N ARG A 40 -31.89 -12.17 1.95
CA ARG A 40 -32.56 -13.48 1.96
C ARG A 40 -31.56 -14.57 1.54
N ARG A 41 -31.55 -15.68 2.30
CA ARG A 41 -30.66 -16.84 2.08
C ARG A 41 -30.74 -17.39 0.65
N PRO A 42 -29.60 -17.66 -0.03
CA PRO A 42 -29.62 -18.31 -1.34
C PRO A 42 -29.82 -19.83 -1.24
N ARG A 43 -30.62 -20.37 -2.18
CA ARG A 43 -30.77 -21.82 -2.46
C ARG A 43 -29.54 -22.34 -3.23
N ARG A 44 -29.09 -23.55 -2.85
CA ARG A 44 -28.25 -24.48 -3.66
C ARG A 44 -28.81 -24.60 -5.09
N GLY A 45 -28.07 -24.77 -6.18
CA GLY A 45 -26.68 -25.06 -6.50
C GLY A 45 -26.69 -25.60 -7.95
N LEU A 46 -25.69 -25.30 -8.78
CA LEU A 46 -25.52 -25.92 -10.10
C LEU A 46 -24.10 -26.49 -10.24
N PRO A 47 -23.93 -27.64 -10.92
CA PRO A 47 -22.66 -28.36 -11.02
C PRO A 47 -21.69 -27.73 -12.04
N PRO A 48 -20.38 -28.02 -11.92
CA PRO A 48 -19.34 -27.42 -12.74
C PRO A 48 -19.25 -28.05 -14.14
N LEU A 49 -18.86 -27.21 -15.12
CA LEU A 49 -18.51 -27.60 -16.49
C LEU A 49 -17.09 -28.24 -16.54
N PRO A 50 -16.85 -29.14 -17.52
CA PRO A 50 -15.58 -29.86 -17.64
C PRO A 50 -14.46 -28.99 -18.26
N PRO A 51 -13.18 -29.35 -18.00
CA PRO A 51 -12.02 -28.60 -18.45
C PRO A 51 -11.74 -28.77 -19.95
N GLY A 52 -11.40 -27.66 -20.61
CA GLY A 52 -10.92 -27.64 -21.99
C GLY A 52 -9.45 -28.10 -22.13
N PRO A 53 -9.04 -28.54 -23.33
CA PRO A 53 -7.72 -29.14 -23.57
C PRO A 53 -6.57 -28.09 -23.58
N PRO A 54 -5.33 -28.54 -23.30
CA PRO A 54 -4.16 -27.66 -23.20
C PRO A 54 -3.65 -27.18 -24.57
N ILE A 55 -3.32 -25.89 -24.65
CA ILE A 55 -2.66 -25.27 -25.80
C ILE A 55 -1.14 -25.40 -25.62
N ILE A 56 -0.48 -26.05 -26.58
CA ILE A 56 0.98 -26.18 -26.66
C ILE A 56 1.50 -25.04 -27.55
N VAL A 57 2.39 -24.20 -27.02
CA VAL A 57 3.09 -23.15 -27.80
C VAL A 57 4.56 -23.55 -27.94
N PRO A 58 5.12 -23.61 -29.16
CA PRO A 58 6.53 -23.96 -29.36
C PRO A 58 7.45 -22.76 -29.08
N LEU A 59 8.57 -23.02 -28.39
CA LEU A 59 9.64 -22.06 -28.14
C LEU A 59 10.59 -21.95 -29.35
N PRO A 60 11.00 -20.75 -29.76
CA PRO A 60 12.04 -20.58 -30.77
C PRO A 60 13.44 -20.74 -30.15
N VAL A 61 14.27 -21.54 -30.80
CA VAL A 61 15.68 -21.77 -30.47
C VAL A 61 16.54 -20.78 -31.28
N GLY A 62 17.28 -19.91 -30.60
CA GLY A 62 18.29 -19.03 -31.20
C GLY A 62 19.66 -19.22 -30.51
N PRO A 63 20.78 -19.05 -31.23
CA PRO A 63 22.12 -19.28 -30.68
C PRO A 63 22.59 -18.13 -29.77
N PRO A 64 23.48 -18.39 -28.80
CA PRO A 64 23.93 -17.40 -27.82
C PRO A 64 24.99 -16.43 -28.41
N PRO A 65 25.03 -15.15 -27.96
CA PRO A 65 26.07 -14.22 -28.33
C PRO A 65 27.34 -14.35 -27.45
N VAL A 66 28.47 -14.00 -28.04
CA VAL A 66 29.81 -13.96 -27.43
C VAL A 66 30.05 -12.57 -26.84
N LEU A 67 30.63 -12.48 -25.64
CA LEU A 67 31.04 -11.22 -25.00
C LEU A 67 32.56 -11.18 -24.73
N PRO A 68 33.25 -10.05 -24.98
CA PRO A 68 34.63 -9.80 -24.56
C PRO A 68 34.68 -9.15 -23.15
N GLY A 69 35.77 -9.41 -22.42
CA GLY A 69 35.93 -9.05 -21.01
C GLY A 69 36.72 -7.77 -20.73
N GLY A 70 36.55 -7.27 -19.50
CA GLY A 70 37.37 -6.26 -18.82
C GLY A 70 36.62 -5.68 -17.60
N PRO A 71 37.29 -5.42 -16.45
CA PRO A 71 36.63 -4.89 -15.26
C PRO A 71 36.56 -3.36 -15.32
N THR A 72 35.38 -2.81 -15.56
CA THR A 72 35.07 -1.39 -15.36
C THR A 72 34.48 -1.18 -13.95
N PRO A 73 34.93 -0.18 -13.19
CA PRO A 73 34.22 0.26 -11.99
C PRO A 73 32.90 0.91 -12.39
N PHE A 74 31.87 0.70 -11.57
CA PHE A 74 30.49 1.16 -11.73
C PHE A 74 30.37 2.55 -12.39
N LEU A 75 30.04 2.53 -13.69
CA LEU A 75 29.10 3.49 -14.27
C LEU A 75 27.76 2.76 -14.38
N PRO A 76 26.61 3.44 -14.24
CA PRO A 76 25.30 2.84 -14.47
C PRO A 76 25.25 2.43 -15.95
N GLU A 77 25.57 1.18 -16.23
CA GLU A 77 25.50 0.64 -17.57
C GLU A 77 24.02 0.58 -17.98
N ALA A 78 23.72 1.18 -19.13
CA ALA A 78 22.38 1.44 -19.60
C ALA A 78 21.54 0.16 -19.54
N GLN A 79 20.38 0.27 -18.88
CA GLN A 79 19.32 -0.73 -18.95
C GLN A 79 19.12 -1.14 -20.43
N PRO A 80 18.85 -2.41 -20.75
CA PRO A 80 18.35 -2.74 -22.08
C PRO A 80 17.14 -1.84 -22.32
N VAL A 81 17.26 -0.95 -23.31
CA VAL A 81 16.21 -0.02 -23.70
C VAL A 81 15.08 -0.88 -24.23
N MET A 82 14.15 -1.23 -23.35
CA MET A 82 12.81 -1.65 -23.73
C MET A 82 12.24 -0.54 -24.62
N PRO A 83 11.54 -0.87 -25.72
CA PRO A 83 11.05 0.12 -26.67
C PRO A 83 10.38 1.27 -25.93
N GLY A 84 10.85 2.49 -26.22
CA GLY A 84 10.72 3.66 -25.37
C GLY A 84 9.30 3.91 -24.89
N ASN A 85 9.19 4.22 -23.60
CA ASN A 85 8.02 4.85 -23.01
C ASN A 85 7.70 6.13 -23.80
N GLN A 86 6.77 6.04 -24.75
CA GLN A 86 6.08 7.24 -25.20
C GLN A 86 5.46 7.90 -23.95
N PRO A 87 5.52 9.25 -23.82
CA PRO A 87 4.80 9.92 -22.75
C PRO A 87 3.34 9.54 -22.90
N ALA A 88 2.86 8.74 -21.95
CA ALA A 88 1.50 8.30 -21.96
C ALA A 88 0.62 9.56 -21.87
N ALA A 89 -0.38 9.68 -22.74
CA ALA A 89 -1.32 10.79 -22.64
C ALA A 89 -1.95 10.78 -21.23
N THR A 90 -2.16 11.94 -20.61
CA THR A 90 -2.83 12.02 -19.29
C THR A 90 -4.10 11.16 -19.31
N PRO A 91 -4.27 10.22 -18.36
CA PRO A 91 -5.46 9.39 -18.35
C PRO A 91 -6.69 10.30 -18.24
N ALA A 92 -7.61 10.14 -19.20
CA ALA A 92 -8.91 10.79 -19.09
C ALA A 92 -9.70 10.03 -18.03
N PHE A 93 -9.74 10.58 -16.81
CA PHE A 93 -10.57 10.08 -15.73
C PHE A 93 -12.04 10.05 -16.17
N GLN A 94 -12.73 8.95 -15.88
CA GLN A 94 -14.11 8.75 -16.30
C GLN A 94 -15.06 8.44 -15.14
N GLY A 95 -14.52 8.05 -13.99
CA GLY A 95 -15.28 7.65 -12.82
C GLY A 95 -16.00 8.77 -12.11
N ASP A 96 -16.93 8.34 -11.25
CA ASP A 96 -17.56 9.16 -10.20
C ASP A 96 -16.88 8.92 -8.84
N PHE A 97 -15.85 8.08 -8.80
CA PHE A 97 -15.02 7.79 -7.64
C PHE A 97 -13.56 7.56 -8.05
N HIS A 98 -12.63 8.24 -7.35
CA HIS A 98 -11.20 8.08 -7.53
C HIS A 98 -10.49 7.85 -6.19
N LEU A 99 -9.49 6.97 -6.20
CA LEU A 99 -8.60 6.72 -5.07
C LEU A 99 -7.16 6.77 -5.54
N GLU A 100 -6.34 7.51 -4.80
CA GLU A 100 -4.93 7.69 -5.09
C GLU A 100 -4.10 7.25 -3.90
N VAL A 101 -2.99 6.58 -4.17
CA VAL A 101 -2.08 6.11 -3.12
C VAL A 101 -0.65 6.37 -3.55
N SER A 102 0.10 7.08 -2.71
CA SER A 102 1.51 7.37 -2.93
C SER A 102 2.38 6.12 -2.84
N GLU A 103 3.48 6.12 -3.60
CA GLU A 103 4.53 5.12 -3.48
C GLU A 103 5.14 5.12 -2.08
N GLU A 104 5.29 6.29 -1.45
CA GLU A 104 5.83 6.40 -0.09
C GLU A 104 4.97 5.65 0.94
N LEU A 105 3.65 5.74 0.84
CA LEU A 105 2.73 4.96 1.66
C LEU A 105 2.84 3.46 1.36
N LEU A 106 2.86 3.07 0.07
CA LEU A 106 3.00 1.66 -0.33
C LEU A 106 4.33 1.06 0.17
N GLN A 107 5.42 1.81 0.01
CA GLN A 107 6.73 1.46 0.56
C GLN A 107 6.65 1.33 2.08
N THR A 108 6.03 2.25 2.80
CA THR A 108 5.89 2.14 4.26
C THR A 108 5.15 0.86 4.68
N LEU A 109 4.13 0.45 3.93
CA LEU A 109 3.38 -0.78 4.21
C LEU A 109 4.21 -2.05 3.94
N VAL A 110 5.03 -2.03 2.89
CA VAL A 110 5.74 -3.20 2.36
C VAL A 110 7.18 -3.32 2.84
N ARG A 111 7.82 -2.21 3.21
CA ARG A 111 9.26 -2.15 3.45
C ARG A 111 9.65 -3.04 4.61
N ARG A 112 10.58 -3.95 4.34
CA ARG A 112 11.14 -4.87 5.33
C ARG A 112 12.64 -4.94 5.10
N GLN A 113 13.39 -4.78 6.18
CA GLN A 113 14.79 -5.10 6.23
C GLN A 113 14.95 -6.42 6.97
N ASP A 114 15.57 -7.38 6.31
CA ASP A 114 15.79 -8.70 6.87
C ASP A 114 17.27 -9.05 6.88
N VAL A 115 17.72 -9.59 8.01
CA VAL A 115 19.03 -10.19 8.14
C VAL A 115 18.84 -11.67 8.43
N SER A 116 19.23 -12.52 7.49
CA SER A 116 19.17 -13.97 7.63
C SER A 116 20.57 -14.56 7.67
N GLN A 117 20.79 -15.52 8.56
CA GLN A 117 22.02 -16.29 8.64
C GLN A 117 21.74 -17.74 8.24
N GLY A 118 22.66 -18.35 7.51
CA GLY A 118 22.54 -19.72 7.06
C GLY A 118 23.89 -20.40 6.92
N THR A 119 23.86 -21.73 6.88
CA THR A 119 25.05 -22.53 6.54
C THR A 119 25.11 -22.74 5.03
N VAL A 120 26.32 -22.74 4.49
CA VAL A 120 26.61 -23.13 3.11
C VAL A 120 27.10 -24.57 3.15
N GLN A 121 26.39 -25.45 2.46
CA GLN A 121 26.82 -26.84 2.23
C GLN A 121 26.56 -27.15 0.77
N ASP A 122 27.63 -27.36 0.00
CA ASP A 122 27.55 -27.48 -1.45
C ASP A 122 28.66 -28.38 -1.99
N PHE A 123 28.50 -28.80 -3.24
CA PHE A 123 29.53 -29.52 -3.99
C PHE A 123 29.76 -28.79 -5.32
N VAL A 124 30.97 -28.25 -5.50
CA VAL A 124 31.32 -27.40 -6.65
C VAL A 124 32.63 -27.89 -7.24
N SER A 125 32.61 -28.26 -8.52
CA SER A 125 33.80 -28.66 -9.29
C SER A 125 34.71 -29.67 -8.60
N GLY A 126 34.12 -30.67 -7.93
CA GLY A 126 34.84 -31.74 -7.22
C GLY A 126 35.24 -31.43 -5.78
N ALA A 127 34.95 -30.22 -5.29
CA ALA A 127 35.22 -29.80 -3.92
C ALA A 127 33.94 -29.79 -3.07
N VAL A 128 34.06 -30.26 -1.83
CA VAL A 128 33.00 -30.10 -0.81
C VAL A 128 33.16 -28.71 -0.20
N VAL A 129 32.15 -27.87 -0.34
CA VAL A 129 32.14 -26.49 0.14
C VAL A 129 31.29 -26.40 1.38
N ASN A 130 31.89 -25.99 2.50
CA ASN A 130 31.20 -25.77 3.76
C ASN A 130 31.48 -24.37 4.30
N GLY A 131 30.49 -23.71 4.89
CA GLY A 131 30.69 -22.36 5.42
C GLY A 131 29.46 -21.75 6.05
N GLN A 132 29.52 -20.44 6.24
CA GLN A 132 28.43 -19.62 6.73
C GLN A 132 28.17 -18.48 5.76
N GLN A 133 26.91 -18.05 5.70
CA GLN A 133 26.48 -16.89 4.95
C GLN A 133 25.50 -16.04 5.76
N THR A 134 25.59 -14.74 5.55
CA THR A 134 24.66 -13.74 6.07
C THR A 134 24.09 -12.98 4.88
N THR A 135 22.77 -12.98 4.75
CA THR A 135 22.04 -12.23 3.73
C THR A 135 21.36 -11.06 4.40
N GLN A 136 21.64 -9.85 3.90
CA GLN A 136 20.91 -8.64 4.24
C GLN A 136 20.08 -8.25 3.02
N SER A 137 18.78 -8.02 3.21
CA SER A 137 17.88 -7.62 2.13
C SER A 137 16.96 -6.48 2.56
N ASP A 138 16.70 -5.56 1.64
CA ASP A 138 15.67 -4.52 1.73
C ASP A 138 14.63 -4.78 0.62
N VAL A 139 13.36 -4.78 1.00
CA VAL A 139 12.23 -4.91 0.08
C VAL A 139 11.56 -3.56 -0.07
N THR A 140 11.36 -3.10 -1.30
CA THR A 140 10.68 -1.84 -1.62
C THR A 140 9.66 -2.03 -2.74
N ILE A 141 8.85 -0.99 -2.98
CA ILE A 141 7.98 -0.85 -4.15
C ILE A 141 8.52 0.31 -4.99
N ASP A 142 8.38 0.20 -6.31
CA ASP A 142 8.74 1.20 -7.32
C ASP A 142 7.57 1.35 -8.31
N CYS A 143 6.91 2.50 -8.35
CA CYS A 143 5.77 2.74 -9.24
C CYS A 143 6.24 2.97 -10.68
N ILE A 144 5.54 2.37 -11.64
CA ILE A 144 5.90 2.48 -13.06
C ILE A 144 4.79 3.20 -13.80
N PRO A 145 5.05 4.33 -14.46
CA PRO A 145 4.04 5.07 -15.20
C PRO A 145 3.30 4.22 -16.23
N SER A 146 1.96 4.21 -16.17
CA SER A 146 1.13 3.53 -17.17
C SER A 146 -0.32 4.04 -17.18
N THR A 147 -0.84 4.19 -18.40
CA THR A 147 -2.25 4.57 -18.66
C THR A 147 -3.13 3.39 -19.05
N GLN A 148 -2.56 2.19 -19.17
CA GLN A 148 -3.28 0.97 -19.56
C GLN A 148 -3.59 0.05 -18.37
N GLY A 149 -3.18 0.45 -17.17
CA GLY A 149 -3.27 -0.32 -15.93
C GLY A 149 -2.34 0.29 -14.89
N GLY A 150 -2.61 0.06 -13.60
CA GLY A 150 -1.66 0.38 -12.55
C GLY A 150 -0.49 -0.59 -12.61
N GLN A 151 0.74 -0.08 -12.59
CA GLN A 151 1.96 -0.88 -12.63
C GLN A 151 2.92 -0.47 -11.53
N PHE A 152 3.52 -1.47 -10.90
CA PHE A 152 4.60 -1.27 -9.95
C PHE A 152 5.48 -2.52 -9.85
N ASP A 153 6.70 -2.33 -9.38
CA ASP A 153 7.69 -3.37 -9.19
C ASP A 153 7.91 -3.61 -7.69
N PHE A 154 7.84 -4.86 -7.25
CA PHE A 154 8.48 -5.28 -6.01
C PHE A 154 9.97 -5.40 -6.26
N VAL A 155 10.77 -4.59 -5.58
CA VAL A 155 12.23 -4.59 -5.70
C VAL A 155 12.81 -5.15 -4.41
N VAL A 156 13.54 -6.26 -4.52
CA VAL A 156 14.30 -6.85 -3.41
C VAL A 156 15.77 -6.69 -3.74
N GLN A 157 16.49 -5.95 -2.94
CA GLN A 157 17.92 -5.74 -3.12
C GLN A 157 18.68 -6.12 -1.86
N GLY A 158 19.90 -6.60 -2.02
CA GLY A 158 20.64 -7.07 -0.87
C GLY A 158 22.04 -7.51 -1.14
N LEU A 159 22.67 -7.93 -0.05
CA LEU A 159 24.06 -8.33 0.02
C LEU A 159 24.18 -9.68 0.72
N VAL A 160 24.87 -10.62 0.08
CA VAL A 160 25.19 -11.93 0.64
C VAL A 160 26.68 -11.95 0.96
N SER A 161 26.99 -11.90 2.25
CA SER A 161 28.35 -12.10 2.77
C SER A 161 28.54 -13.56 3.12
N SER A 162 29.62 -14.17 2.67
CA SER A 162 29.89 -15.60 2.90
C SER A 162 31.35 -15.84 3.25
N THR A 163 31.58 -16.81 4.12
CA THR A 163 32.91 -17.38 4.39
C THR A 163 32.81 -18.88 4.21
N THR A 164 33.57 -19.42 3.26
CA THR A 164 33.47 -20.82 2.85
C THR A 164 34.85 -21.46 2.77
N ASN A 165 34.86 -22.77 3.01
CA ASN A 165 36.01 -23.64 2.86
C ASN A 165 35.67 -24.70 1.82
N ALA A 166 36.39 -24.71 0.71
CA ALA A 166 36.28 -25.71 -0.33
C ALA A 166 37.37 -26.77 -0.17
N ALA A 167 37.00 -28.00 0.18
CA ALA A 167 37.94 -29.09 0.40
C ALA A 167 37.93 -30.08 -0.78
N THR A 168 39.13 -30.41 -1.26
CA THR A 168 39.42 -31.48 -2.22
C THR A 168 40.40 -32.46 -1.58
N PRO A 169 40.60 -33.69 -2.12
CA PRO A 169 41.62 -34.61 -1.61
C PRO A 169 43.04 -34.01 -1.54
N GLN A 170 43.34 -33.03 -2.41
CA GLN A 170 44.66 -32.44 -2.57
C GLN A 170 44.84 -31.15 -1.76
N ALA A 171 43.79 -30.35 -1.60
CA ALA A 171 43.87 -29.04 -0.96
C ALA A 171 42.54 -28.55 -0.37
N MET A 172 42.64 -27.70 0.65
CA MET A 172 41.56 -26.90 1.23
C MET A 172 41.77 -25.43 0.86
N ILE A 173 40.76 -24.82 0.24
CA ILE A 173 40.76 -23.42 -0.18
C ILE A 173 39.81 -22.65 0.72
N GLN A 174 40.27 -21.53 1.25
CA GLN A 174 39.47 -20.59 2.04
C GLN A 174 39.03 -19.44 1.14
N GLN A 175 37.74 -19.15 1.14
CA GLN A 175 37.14 -18.13 0.30
C GLN A 175 36.21 -17.24 1.12
N GLN A 176 36.23 -15.95 0.80
CA GLN A 176 35.25 -14.97 1.26
C GLN A 176 34.52 -14.42 0.04
N GLY A 177 33.20 -14.28 0.15
CA GLY A 177 32.36 -13.78 -0.93
C GLY A 177 31.47 -12.65 -0.44
N ASN A 178 31.34 -11.61 -1.26
CA ASN A 178 30.39 -10.53 -1.07
C ASN A 178 29.57 -10.36 -2.35
N THR A 179 28.37 -10.93 -2.40
CA THR A 179 27.56 -10.98 -3.61
C THR A 179 26.38 -10.05 -3.48
N ALA A 180 26.31 -9.01 -4.31
CA ALA A 180 25.14 -8.16 -4.40
C ALA A 180 24.09 -8.80 -5.32
N PHE A 181 22.83 -8.62 -5.00
CA PHE A 181 21.73 -9.04 -5.87
C PHE A 181 20.62 -7.99 -5.90
N ARG A 182 19.89 -7.98 -7.00
CA ARG A 182 18.64 -7.24 -7.18
C ARG A 182 17.64 -8.14 -7.86
N ALA A 183 16.47 -8.29 -7.27
CA ALA A 183 15.37 -9.06 -7.81
C ALA A 183 14.15 -8.16 -7.96
N THR A 184 13.48 -8.23 -9.10
CA THR A 184 12.35 -7.38 -9.44
C THR A 184 11.19 -8.24 -9.89
N LYS A 185 9.99 -7.98 -9.36
CA LYS A 185 8.74 -8.63 -9.81
C LYS A 185 7.68 -7.59 -10.11
N ARG A 186 7.29 -7.54 -11.38
CA ARG A 186 6.27 -6.63 -11.91
C ARG A 186 4.87 -7.10 -11.56
N VAL A 187 4.06 -6.14 -11.13
CA VAL A 187 2.63 -6.31 -10.85
C VAL A 187 1.83 -5.38 -11.75
N PHE A 188 0.69 -5.88 -12.22
CA PHE A 188 -0.27 -5.16 -13.03
C PHE A 188 -1.64 -5.18 -12.33
N LEU A 189 -2.28 -4.03 -12.29
CA LEU A 189 -3.61 -3.80 -11.76
C LEU A 189 -4.50 -3.27 -12.88
N ASN A 190 -5.65 -3.89 -13.10
CA ASN A 190 -6.64 -3.41 -14.07
C ASN A 190 -7.86 -2.75 -13.40
N GLY A 191 -7.77 -2.44 -12.11
CA GLY A 191 -8.89 -1.92 -11.30
C GLY A 191 -9.72 -3.00 -10.60
N GLU A 192 -9.55 -4.28 -10.93
CA GLU A 192 -10.29 -5.37 -10.26
C GLU A 192 -9.42 -6.54 -9.81
N THR A 193 -8.49 -6.93 -10.67
CA THR A 193 -7.64 -8.11 -10.50
C THR A 193 -6.18 -7.72 -10.45
N ILE A 194 -5.42 -8.50 -9.70
CA ILE A 194 -3.97 -8.38 -9.62
C ILE A 194 -3.33 -9.45 -10.51
N LEU A 195 -2.48 -9.03 -11.44
CA LEU A 195 -1.69 -9.91 -12.30
C LEU A 195 -0.20 -9.70 -12.01
N THR A 196 0.59 -10.75 -12.15
CA THR A 196 2.03 -10.70 -11.87
C THR A 196 2.84 -11.32 -13.01
N GLN A 197 4.05 -10.81 -13.21
CA GLN A 197 5.06 -11.46 -14.04
C GLN A 197 6.01 -12.30 -13.19
N LYS A 198 6.78 -13.18 -13.84
CA LYS A 198 7.87 -13.89 -13.16
C LYS A 198 8.93 -12.90 -12.69
N ALA A 199 9.50 -13.16 -11.52
CA ALA A 199 10.61 -12.37 -11.00
C ALA A 199 11.84 -12.45 -11.93
N ILE A 200 12.51 -11.33 -12.10
CA ILE A 200 13.82 -11.21 -12.77
C ILE A 200 14.86 -11.00 -11.67
N VAL A 201 15.94 -11.79 -11.69
CA VAL A 201 17.00 -11.71 -10.68
C VAL A 201 18.32 -11.40 -11.35
N GLN A 202 19.00 -10.37 -10.87
CA GLN A 202 20.34 -9.97 -11.26
C GLN A 202 21.28 -10.19 -10.08
N VAL A 203 22.43 -10.81 -10.33
CA VAL A 203 23.41 -11.16 -9.30
C VAL A 203 24.79 -10.73 -9.76
N MET A 204 25.52 -10.04 -8.88
CA MET A 204 26.89 -9.61 -9.10
C MET A 204 27.81 -10.32 -8.09
N PRO A 205 28.25 -11.55 -8.40
CA PRO A 205 29.09 -12.33 -7.52
C PRO A 205 30.51 -11.75 -7.45
N ASN A 206 31.00 -11.53 -6.24
CA ASN A 206 32.39 -11.15 -5.99
C ASN A 206 32.99 -12.05 -4.91
N GLN A 207 33.90 -12.94 -5.31
CA GLN A 207 34.59 -13.88 -4.44
C GLN A 207 36.10 -13.62 -4.45
N VAL A 208 36.72 -13.77 -3.27
CA VAL A 208 38.15 -13.64 -3.06
C VAL A 208 38.67 -14.89 -2.37
N VAL A 209 39.76 -15.44 -2.88
CA VAL A 209 40.50 -16.51 -2.21
C VAL A 209 41.36 -15.87 -1.12
N THR A 210 41.14 -16.25 0.14
CA THR A 210 41.89 -15.72 1.29
C THR A 210 43.03 -16.63 1.73
N GLY A 211 42.95 -17.92 1.37
CA GLY A 211 43.98 -18.89 1.74
C GLY A 211 43.86 -20.20 0.98
N ALA A 212 44.96 -20.95 0.95
CA ALA A 212 45.00 -22.30 0.41
C ALA A 212 45.98 -23.15 1.25
N GLN A 213 45.56 -24.36 1.61
CA GLN A 213 46.34 -25.32 2.38
C GLN A 213 46.32 -26.66 1.65
N THR A 214 47.48 -27.23 1.38
CA THR A 214 47.62 -28.58 0.80
C THR A 214 47.71 -29.61 1.91
N ASN A 215 47.16 -30.80 1.68
CA ASN A 215 47.26 -31.88 2.66
C ASN A 215 48.73 -32.33 2.79
N PRO A 216 49.26 -32.52 4.01
CA PRO A 216 50.64 -32.96 4.20
C PRO A 216 50.81 -34.38 3.68
N GLY A 217 51.49 -34.52 2.54
CA GLY A 217 51.98 -35.82 2.04
C GLY A 217 53.24 -36.28 2.79
N PRO A 218 53.73 -37.51 2.52
CA PRO A 218 54.91 -38.08 3.19
C PRO A 218 56.24 -37.31 2.97
N LEU A 219 56.26 -36.31 2.09
CA LEU A 219 57.37 -35.38 1.87
C LEU A 219 56.95 -33.96 2.29
N SER A 220 56.84 -33.74 3.59
CA SER A 220 56.40 -32.48 4.23
C SER A 220 57.27 -31.24 3.95
N MET A 221 58.40 -31.39 3.24
CA MET A 221 59.34 -30.29 2.97
C MET A 221 58.88 -29.30 1.88
N PHE A 222 57.84 -29.63 1.09
CA PHE A 222 57.35 -28.79 -0.01
C PHE A 222 56.01 -28.07 0.26
N GLY A 223 55.50 -28.07 1.49
CA GLY A 223 54.19 -27.52 1.83
C GLY A 223 53.96 -26.07 1.38
N ASN A 224 54.97 -25.20 1.49
CA ASN A 224 54.87 -23.81 1.06
C ASN A 224 54.72 -23.63 -0.46
N LEU A 225 55.33 -24.53 -1.25
CA LEU A 225 55.21 -24.49 -2.71
C LEU A 225 53.83 -25.05 -3.14
N GLY A 226 53.39 -26.14 -2.50
CA GLY A 226 52.06 -26.72 -2.69
C GLY A 226 50.95 -25.70 -2.41
N ASN A 227 51.04 -24.98 -1.29
CA ASN A 227 50.06 -23.93 -0.92
C ASN A 227 50.01 -22.80 -1.95
N ARG A 228 51.16 -22.36 -2.47
CA ARG A 228 51.22 -21.32 -3.53
C ARG A 228 50.62 -21.80 -4.85
N MET A 229 50.87 -23.05 -5.24
CA MET A 229 50.27 -23.63 -6.45
C MET A 229 48.76 -23.79 -6.30
N ALA A 230 48.29 -24.28 -5.15
CA ALA A 230 46.87 -24.40 -4.84
C ALA A 230 46.16 -23.04 -4.83
N TYR A 231 46.79 -22.00 -4.25
CA TYR A 231 46.27 -20.64 -4.26
C TYR A 231 46.15 -20.10 -5.69
N ARG A 232 47.20 -20.22 -6.51
CA ARG A 232 47.17 -19.76 -7.92
C ARG A 232 46.11 -20.49 -8.74
N ALA A 233 45.97 -21.80 -8.55
CA ALA A 233 44.95 -22.61 -9.21
C ALA A 233 43.54 -22.19 -8.78
N ALA A 234 43.33 -21.89 -7.49
CA ALA A 234 42.05 -21.39 -6.98
C ALA A 234 41.72 -20.00 -7.55
N VAL A 235 42.68 -19.08 -7.57
CA VAL A 235 42.51 -17.74 -8.17
C VAL A 235 42.16 -17.83 -9.65
N ALA A 236 42.82 -18.72 -10.40
CA ALA A 236 42.54 -18.93 -11.83
C ALA A 236 41.10 -19.44 -12.11
N ARG A 237 40.46 -20.08 -11.12
CA ARG A 237 39.09 -20.61 -11.23
C ARG A 237 38.01 -19.67 -10.69
N LEU A 238 38.38 -18.49 -10.18
CA LEU A 238 37.42 -17.50 -9.65
C LEU A 238 36.31 -17.13 -10.65
N PRO A 239 36.57 -16.92 -11.96
CA PRO A 239 35.50 -16.59 -12.90
C PRO A 239 34.43 -17.68 -13.00
N GLU A 240 34.85 -18.95 -13.05
CA GLU A 240 33.93 -20.10 -13.08
C GLU A 240 33.16 -20.22 -11.76
N SER A 241 33.85 -20.07 -10.63
CA SER A 241 33.25 -20.08 -9.29
C SER A 241 32.18 -18.99 -9.13
N ASN A 242 32.47 -17.77 -9.60
CA ASN A 242 31.54 -16.65 -9.58
C ASN A 242 30.30 -16.93 -10.44
N MET A 243 30.46 -17.48 -11.65
CA MET A 243 29.34 -17.83 -12.52
C MET A 243 28.43 -18.89 -11.87
N ILE A 244 29.02 -19.95 -11.30
CA ILE A 244 28.25 -21.01 -10.61
C ILE A 244 27.51 -20.43 -9.39
N ALA A 245 28.19 -19.62 -8.59
CA ALA A 245 27.59 -18.96 -7.43
C ALA A 245 26.43 -18.04 -7.84
N GLY A 246 26.61 -17.24 -8.89
CA GLY A 246 25.57 -16.39 -9.46
C GLY A 246 24.35 -17.19 -9.91
N GLN A 247 24.55 -18.24 -10.70
CA GLN A 247 23.46 -19.08 -11.19
C GLN A 247 22.70 -19.79 -10.06
N LYS A 248 23.41 -20.27 -9.04
CA LYS A 248 22.77 -20.90 -7.86
C LYS A 248 21.93 -19.90 -7.08
N THR A 249 22.42 -18.67 -6.91
CA THR A 249 21.66 -17.59 -6.27
C THR A 249 20.38 -17.29 -7.06
N ILE A 250 20.47 -17.13 -8.40
CA ILE A 250 19.29 -16.93 -9.26
C ILE A 250 18.28 -18.07 -9.10
N ASN A 251 18.74 -19.32 -9.24
CA ASN A 251 17.88 -20.51 -9.19
C ASN A 251 17.19 -20.70 -7.84
N ARG A 252 17.75 -20.14 -6.76
CA ARG A 252 17.14 -20.18 -5.43
C ARG A 252 16.19 -19.01 -5.20
N MET A 253 16.62 -17.80 -5.54
CA MET A 253 15.90 -16.57 -5.23
C MET A 253 14.64 -16.39 -6.07
N GLN A 254 14.74 -16.63 -7.38
CA GLN A 254 13.62 -16.41 -8.30
C GLN A 254 12.35 -17.18 -7.89
N PRO A 255 12.36 -18.52 -7.71
CA PRO A 255 11.16 -19.25 -7.33
C PRO A 255 10.67 -18.91 -5.93
N GLU A 256 11.58 -18.52 -5.02
CA GLU A 256 11.19 -18.13 -3.67
C GLU A 256 10.44 -16.79 -3.66
N MET A 257 10.98 -15.79 -4.36
CA MET A 257 10.35 -14.49 -4.55
C MET A 257 9.00 -14.65 -5.25
N ASP A 258 8.96 -15.45 -6.32
CA ASP A 258 7.72 -15.72 -7.05
C ASP A 258 6.65 -16.26 -6.11
N ARG A 259 6.95 -17.35 -5.41
CA ARG A 259 6.02 -18.00 -4.48
C ARG A 259 5.54 -17.04 -3.38
N LYS A 260 6.45 -16.29 -2.74
CA LYS A 260 6.11 -15.44 -1.59
C LYS A 260 5.23 -14.26 -1.99
N ILE A 261 5.62 -13.55 -3.05
CA ILE A 261 4.86 -12.39 -3.53
C ILE A 261 3.52 -12.83 -4.10
N ASP A 262 3.47 -13.89 -4.91
CA ASP A 262 2.21 -14.37 -5.49
C ASP A 262 1.23 -14.83 -4.40
N THR A 263 1.72 -15.52 -3.36
CA THR A 263 0.84 -15.95 -2.26
C THR A 263 0.19 -14.75 -1.57
N GLN A 264 0.95 -13.69 -1.30
CA GLN A 264 0.43 -12.53 -0.58
C GLN A 264 -0.46 -11.65 -1.43
N LEU A 265 -0.12 -11.47 -2.72
CA LEU A 265 -0.98 -10.78 -3.66
C LEU A 265 -2.29 -11.54 -3.86
N ALA A 266 -2.25 -12.88 -3.92
CA ALA A 266 -3.46 -13.70 -3.99
C ALA A 266 -4.33 -13.55 -2.71
N GLU A 267 -3.71 -13.49 -1.53
CA GLU A 267 -4.42 -13.22 -0.29
C GLU A 267 -5.04 -11.81 -0.26
N ALA A 268 -4.33 -10.79 -0.74
CA ALA A 268 -4.82 -9.42 -0.83
C ALA A 268 -6.00 -9.32 -1.82
N ASP A 269 -5.85 -9.91 -3.02
CA ASP A 269 -6.87 -9.96 -4.06
C ASP A 269 -8.13 -10.70 -3.58
N GLN A 270 -7.96 -11.79 -2.82
CA GLN A 270 -9.07 -12.48 -2.17
C GLN A 270 -9.75 -11.62 -1.11
N ALA A 271 -8.99 -10.90 -0.28
CA ALA A 271 -9.55 -10.00 0.74
C ALA A 271 -10.35 -8.84 0.12
N VAL A 272 -9.86 -8.25 -0.98
CA VAL A 272 -10.59 -7.23 -1.72
C VAL A 272 -11.88 -7.81 -2.32
N ARG A 273 -11.80 -8.98 -2.95
CA ARG A 273 -13.00 -9.67 -3.48
C ARG A 273 -14.03 -9.95 -2.39
N ASP A 274 -13.61 -10.50 -1.27
CA ASP A 274 -14.52 -10.93 -0.22
C ASP A 274 -15.12 -9.78 0.58
N ASN A 275 -14.34 -8.73 0.84
CA ASN A 275 -14.77 -7.63 1.70
C ASN A 275 -15.37 -6.46 0.93
N LEU A 276 -14.89 -6.16 -0.27
CA LEU A 276 -15.36 -5.03 -1.07
C LEU A 276 -16.31 -5.48 -2.17
N TRP A 277 -15.82 -6.29 -3.12
CA TRP A 277 -16.60 -6.61 -4.33
C TRP A 277 -17.90 -7.37 -4.01
N LYS A 278 -17.86 -8.38 -3.14
CA LYS A 278 -19.08 -9.07 -2.71
C LYS A 278 -20.08 -8.15 -2.03
N ARG A 279 -19.62 -7.14 -1.26
CA ARG A 279 -20.53 -6.18 -0.63
C ARG A 279 -21.18 -5.27 -1.66
N LEU A 280 -20.39 -4.71 -2.57
CA LEU A 280 -20.90 -3.90 -3.67
C LEU A 280 -21.86 -4.70 -4.57
N GLU A 281 -21.61 -5.99 -4.78
CA GLU A 281 -22.50 -6.90 -5.50
C GLU A 281 -23.81 -7.15 -4.75
N MET A 282 -23.74 -7.53 -3.47
CA MET A 282 -24.92 -7.67 -2.61
C MET A 282 -25.74 -6.39 -2.56
N TRP A 283 -25.08 -5.25 -2.71
CA TRP A 283 -25.70 -3.95 -2.71
C TRP A 283 -26.16 -3.47 -4.08
N ASN A 284 -25.91 -4.22 -5.15
CA ASN A 284 -26.22 -3.85 -6.53
C ASN A 284 -25.56 -2.52 -6.97
N VAL A 285 -24.39 -2.19 -6.44
CA VAL A 285 -23.64 -0.95 -6.71
C VAL A 285 -22.24 -1.22 -7.23
N LEU A 286 -22.03 -2.34 -7.93
CA LEU A 286 -20.76 -2.66 -8.59
C LEU A 286 -20.43 -1.64 -9.69
N PRO A 287 -19.23 -1.06 -9.73
CA PRO A 287 -18.83 -0.18 -10.82
C PRO A 287 -18.99 -0.86 -12.20
N GLU A 288 -19.54 -0.13 -13.18
CA GLU A 288 -19.60 -0.55 -14.59
C GLU A 288 -18.24 -0.45 -15.25
N TYR A 289 -17.47 0.56 -14.85
CA TYR A 289 -16.10 0.77 -15.29
C TYR A 289 -15.18 0.67 -14.08
N LYS A 290 -14.11 -0.12 -14.24
CA LYS A 290 -13.03 -0.25 -13.29
C LYS A 290 -11.73 -0.10 -14.05
N ALA A 291 -10.93 0.87 -13.65
CA ALA A 291 -9.59 1.04 -14.18
C ALA A 291 -8.63 1.34 -13.05
N ALA A 292 -7.37 1.08 -13.34
CA ALA A 292 -6.26 1.54 -12.53
C ALA A 292 -5.20 2.15 -13.44
N PHE A 293 -4.46 3.10 -12.90
CA PHE A 293 -3.37 3.78 -13.57
C PHE A 293 -2.20 3.92 -12.60
N SER A 294 -1.06 4.30 -13.13
CA SER A 294 0.11 4.60 -12.31
C SER A 294 0.93 5.74 -12.90
N THR A 295 1.52 6.54 -12.03
CA THR A 295 2.55 7.54 -12.37
C THR A 295 3.91 7.02 -11.92
N THR A 296 4.91 7.90 -11.88
CA THR A 296 6.24 7.59 -11.34
C THR A 296 6.20 7.32 -9.83
N ASP A 297 5.17 7.79 -9.14
CA ASP A 297 5.12 7.83 -7.67
C ASP A 297 3.73 7.52 -7.08
N ARG A 298 2.75 7.12 -7.89
CA ARG A 298 1.37 6.85 -7.44
C ARG A 298 0.72 5.68 -8.14
N LEU A 299 -0.18 5.03 -7.42
CA LEU A 299 -1.21 4.14 -7.95
C LEU A 299 -2.58 4.81 -7.83
N ILE A 300 -3.37 4.72 -8.89
CA ILE A 300 -4.65 5.39 -9.00
C ILE A 300 -5.70 4.35 -9.38
N TRP A 301 -6.86 4.39 -8.73
CA TRP A 301 -8.05 3.63 -9.08
C TRP A 301 -9.15 4.59 -9.52
N ASP A 302 -9.78 4.24 -10.65
CA ASP A 302 -10.86 5.01 -11.26
C ASP A 302 -12.08 4.11 -11.43
N TYR A 303 -13.17 4.42 -10.72
CA TYR A 303 -14.39 3.64 -10.71
C TYR A 303 -15.57 4.48 -11.17
N ARG A 304 -16.36 3.92 -12.10
CA ARG A 304 -17.62 4.53 -12.55
C ARG A 304 -18.79 3.61 -12.22
N LEU A 305 -19.70 4.07 -11.38
CA LEU A 305 -20.94 3.34 -11.11
C LEU A 305 -22.01 3.61 -12.16
N ARG A 306 -21.95 4.75 -12.83
CA ARG A 306 -22.91 5.11 -13.88
C ARG A 306 -22.40 4.77 -15.29
N THR A 307 -23.30 4.85 -16.27
CA THR A 307 -22.97 4.53 -17.66
C THR A 307 -22.20 5.66 -18.35
N GLU A 308 -22.55 6.91 -18.06
CA GLU A 308 -21.93 8.10 -18.68
C GLU A 308 -20.73 8.62 -17.88
N PRO A 309 -19.63 9.02 -18.52
CA PRO A 309 -18.49 9.63 -17.85
C PRO A 309 -18.90 10.90 -17.08
N VAL A 310 -18.29 11.11 -15.91
CA VAL A 310 -18.41 12.39 -15.19
C VAL A 310 -17.25 13.29 -15.62
N PRO A 311 -17.51 14.53 -16.09
CA PRO A 311 -16.46 15.51 -16.32
C PRO A 311 -15.77 15.86 -15.00
N TYR A 312 -14.49 15.51 -14.88
CA TYR A 312 -13.69 15.86 -13.70
C TYR A 312 -13.35 17.36 -13.70
N PRO A 313 -13.27 18.06 -12.55
CA PRO A 313 -12.95 19.48 -12.52
C PRO A 313 -11.50 19.67 -12.91
N VAL A 314 -11.31 20.52 -13.92
CA VAL A 314 -10.03 20.82 -14.57
C VAL A 314 -9.38 22.09 -14.01
N ALA A 315 -9.75 22.53 -12.82
CA ALA A 315 -9.15 23.70 -12.20
C ALA A 315 -8.87 23.39 -10.73
N ASN A 316 -7.59 23.21 -10.40
CA ASN A 316 -7.02 23.14 -9.04
C ASN A 316 -7.06 21.79 -8.30
N SER A 317 -7.48 20.69 -8.92
CA SER A 317 -7.38 19.36 -8.29
C SER A 317 -5.94 18.86 -8.28
N SER A 318 -5.57 18.16 -7.19
CA SER A 318 -4.35 17.35 -7.07
C SER A 318 -4.12 16.45 -8.29
N LEU A 319 -5.22 15.99 -8.93
CA LEU A 319 -5.17 15.16 -10.14
C LEU A 319 -4.58 15.85 -11.39
N GLN A 320 -4.60 17.19 -11.49
CA GLN A 320 -3.97 17.90 -12.62
C GLN A 320 -2.44 17.84 -12.59
N GLN A 321 -1.86 17.68 -11.39
CA GLN A 321 -0.42 17.60 -11.22
C GLN A 321 0.15 16.24 -11.65
N MET A 322 -0.73 15.26 -11.90
CA MET A 322 -0.39 13.92 -12.31
C MET A 322 -0.23 13.81 -13.83
N GLN A 323 0.84 14.40 -14.34
CA GLN A 323 1.37 13.92 -15.61
C GLN A 323 2.11 12.62 -15.36
N PRO A 324 1.96 11.57 -16.20
CA PRO A 324 2.57 10.27 -15.95
C PRO A 324 4.09 10.32 -15.79
N ASN A 325 4.76 11.40 -16.21
CA ASN A 325 6.20 11.60 -16.06
C ASN A 325 6.60 12.80 -15.15
N ALA A 326 5.67 13.47 -14.48
CA ALA A 326 6.00 14.53 -13.54
C ALA A 326 6.06 13.97 -12.12
N ALA A 327 7.14 14.24 -11.39
CA ALA A 327 7.16 14.02 -9.94
C ALA A 327 6.22 15.03 -9.31
N ALA A 328 5.21 14.56 -8.60
CA ALA A 328 4.23 15.45 -8.00
C ALA A 328 4.84 16.09 -6.75
N VAL A 329 4.87 17.43 -6.71
CA VAL A 329 5.49 18.16 -5.59
C VAL A 329 4.40 18.45 -4.55
N ASN A 330 4.54 17.87 -3.35
CA ASN A 330 3.64 18.07 -2.20
C ASN A 330 2.20 17.59 -2.41
N LEU A 331 2.01 16.42 -3.01
CA LEU A 331 0.71 15.75 -3.00
C LEU A 331 0.56 14.88 -1.73
N PRO A 332 -0.66 14.75 -1.19
CA PRO A 332 -0.94 13.91 -0.01
C PRO A 332 -0.71 12.43 -0.30
N ASP A 333 -0.49 11.63 0.74
CA ASP A 333 -0.20 10.19 0.60
C ASP A 333 -1.39 9.35 0.13
N VAL A 334 -2.60 9.79 0.47
CA VAL A 334 -3.85 9.25 -0.08
C VAL A 334 -4.77 10.41 -0.43
N SER A 335 -5.36 10.38 -1.62
CA SER A 335 -6.48 11.24 -1.97
C SER A 335 -7.69 10.41 -2.37
N VAL A 336 -8.86 10.81 -1.90
CA VAL A 336 -10.14 10.21 -2.25
C VAL A 336 -11.00 11.28 -2.87
N HIS A 337 -11.57 11.01 -4.04
CA HIS A 337 -12.48 11.91 -4.73
C HIS A 337 -13.81 11.21 -5.00
N CYS A 338 -14.92 11.84 -4.62
CA CYS A 338 -16.28 11.30 -4.79
C CYS A 338 -17.16 12.38 -5.43
N HIS A 339 -17.78 12.08 -6.58
CA HIS A 339 -18.70 13.01 -7.24
C HIS A 339 -20.13 12.89 -6.69
N GLU A 340 -20.85 14.00 -6.62
CA GLU A 340 -22.23 14.06 -6.10
C GLU A 340 -23.22 13.11 -6.83
N SER A 341 -22.98 12.84 -8.11
CA SER A 341 -23.82 11.92 -8.91
C SER A 341 -23.80 10.47 -8.42
N LEU A 342 -22.84 10.12 -7.59
CA LEU A 342 -22.73 8.78 -7.02
C LEU A 342 -23.94 8.47 -6.14
N PHE A 343 -24.47 9.45 -5.40
CA PHE A 343 -25.64 9.29 -4.53
C PHE A 343 -26.89 8.94 -5.34
N GLU A 344 -27.12 9.65 -6.44
CA GLU A 344 -28.23 9.39 -7.35
C GLU A 344 -28.12 7.99 -7.97
N THR A 345 -26.92 7.62 -8.40
CA THR A 345 -26.63 6.33 -9.02
C THR A 345 -26.86 5.19 -8.03
N VAL A 346 -26.41 5.34 -6.79
CA VAL A 346 -26.68 4.40 -5.70
C VAL A 346 -28.18 4.31 -5.43
N ALA A 347 -28.89 5.44 -5.31
CA ALA A 347 -30.32 5.46 -5.04
C ALA A 347 -31.15 4.74 -6.12
N MET A 348 -30.81 4.98 -7.39
CA MET A 348 -31.41 4.31 -8.55
C MET A 348 -31.17 2.80 -8.50
N ARG A 349 -29.91 2.38 -8.31
CA ARG A 349 -29.54 0.96 -8.32
C ARG A 349 -30.09 0.18 -7.13
N ARG A 350 -30.24 0.86 -6.00
CA ARG A 350 -30.91 0.34 -4.79
C ARG A 350 -32.43 0.35 -4.89
N LYS A 351 -32.98 0.87 -6.00
CA LYS A 351 -34.42 1.00 -6.25
C LYS A 351 -35.11 1.68 -5.06
N LEU A 352 -34.53 2.78 -4.59
CA LEU A 352 -35.11 3.53 -3.48
C LEU A 352 -36.45 4.15 -3.87
N GLY A 353 -36.67 4.47 -5.15
CA GLY A 353 -37.90 5.10 -5.58
C GLY A 353 -39.15 4.27 -5.28
N GLY A 354 -40.13 4.88 -4.58
CA GLY A 354 -41.35 4.23 -4.13
C GLY A 354 -41.18 3.25 -2.96
N LYS A 355 -39.97 3.11 -2.41
CA LYS A 355 -39.71 2.25 -1.26
C LYS A 355 -40.18 2.93 0.02
N THR A 356 -40.90 2.19 0.85
CA THR A 356 -41.26 2.63 2.19
C THR A 356 -40.25 2.07 3.20
N ILE A 357 -39.77 2.94 4.08
CA ILE A 357 -38.87 2.62 5.18
C ILE A 357 -39.47 3.18 6.46
N SER A 358 -39.37 2.47 7.57
CA SER A 358 -39.68 3.12 8.85
C SER A 358 -38.51 4.01 9.28
N LEU A 359 -38.79 5.09 9.99
CA LEU A 359 -37.77 5.96 10.57
C LEU A 359 -36.88 5.19 11.56
N ASN A 360 -37.42 4.16 12.22
CA ASN A 360 -36.63 3.25 13.05
C ASN A 360 -35.65 2.41 12.22
N GLU A 361 -36.06 1.88 11.06
CA GLU A 361 -35.16 1.16 10.15
C GLU A 361 -34.11 2.08 9.53
N LEU A 362 -34.48 3.30 9.15
CA LEU A 362 -33.54 4.33 8.71
C LEU A 362 -32.49 4.59 9.79
N ARG A 363 -32.94 4.73 11.04
CA ARG A 363 -32.05 5.05 12.15
C ARG A 363 -31.16 3.89 12.51
N GLU A 364 -31.69 2.67 12.67
CA GLU A 364 -30.89 1.46 12.91
C GLU A 364 -29.81 1.28 11.85
N ALA A 365 -30.13 1.64 10.63
CA ALA A 365 -29.22 1.55 9.54
C ALA A 365 -28.14 2.63 9.53
N THR A 366 -28.52 3.88 9.78
CA THR A 366 -27.56 4.96 10.00
C THR A 366 -26.67 4.59 11.17
N ASP A 367 -27.22 4.10 12.29
CA ASP A 367 -26.46 3.63 13.45
C ASP A 367 -25.53 2.46 13.09
N ARG A 368 -25.99 1.48 12.32
CA ARG A 368 -25.15 0.37 11.81
C ARG A 368 -24.01 0.88 10.91
N PHE A 369 -24.32 1.81 10.01
CA PHE A 369 -23.34 2.45 9.14
C PHE A 369 -22.32 3.22 9.97
N LEU A 370 -22.77 4.10 10.86
CA LEU A 370 -21.92 4.88 11.76
C LEU A 370 -21.06 4.00 12.67
N ARG A 371 -21.56 2.85 13.15
CA ARG A 371 -20.76 1.87 13.90
C ARG A 371 -19.65 1.21 13.08
N LEU A 372 -19.74 1.22 11.75
CA LEU A 372 -18.64 0.81 10.87
C LEU A 372 -17.58 1.91 10.74
N LEU A 373 -17.91 3.18 11.06
CA LEU A 373 -17.05 4.36 10.89
C LEU A 373 -16.48 4.90 12.21
N ALA A 374 -17.23 4.78 13.30
CA ALA A 374 -16.99 5.45 14.57
C ALA A 374 -16.78 4.43 15.70
N GLU A 375 -15.80 4.70 16.57
CA GLU A 375 -15.54 3.89 17.77
C GLU A 375 -16.42 4.34 18.94
N GLU A 376 -16.78 5.62 19.01
CA GLU A 376 -17.81 6.10 19.93
C GLU A 376 -19.19 5.87 19.32
N ILE A 377 -19.87 4.88 19.87
CA ILE A 377 -21.26 4.57 19.57
C ILE A 377 -22.09 5.69 20.22
N PRO A 378 -22.78 6.57 19.47
CA PRO A 378 -23.78 7.41 20.07
C PRO A 378 -24.79 6.49 20.76
N ASP A 379 -25.12 6.73 22.03
CA ASP A 379 -26.11 5.92 22.75
C ASP A 379 -27.31 5.64 21.84
N ASP A 380 -27.74 4.37 21.82
CA ASP A 380 -28.90 3.93 21.04
C ASP A 380 -30.03 4.90 21.34
N SER A 381 -30.43 5.66 20.32
CA SER A 381 -31.49 6.63 20.51
C SER A 381 -32.75 5.84 20.93
N PRO A 382 -33.54 6.30 21.90
CA PRO A 382 -34.75 5.57 22.29
C PRO A 382 -35.67 5.43 21.06
N PRO A 383 -36.29 4.26 20.82
CA PRO A 383 -37.19 4.10 19.68
C PRO A 383 -38.32 5.12 19.77
N LEU A 384 -38.73 5.66 18.62
CA LEU A 384 -39.82 6.60 18.62
C LEU A 384 -41.11 5.90 19.07
N PRO A 385 -41.94 6.55 19.91
CA PRO A 385 -43.16 5.96 20.44
C PRO A 385 -44.21 5.70 19.34
N VAL A 386 -44.02 6.29 18.15
CA VAL A 386 -44.90 6.12 16.99
C VAL A 386 -44.07 5.67 15.80
N THR A 387 -44.52 4.62 15.11
CA THR A 387 -43.93 4.19 13.83
C THR A 387 -44.27 5.22 12.76
N ILE A 388 -43.24 5.95 12.33
CA ILE A 388 -43.30 6.88 11.20
C ILE A 388 -42.67 6.18 10.02
N ASN A 389 -43.44 6.00 8.94
CA ASN A 389 -42.97 5.47 7.68
C ASN A 389 -42.66 6.63 6.73
N PHE A 390 -41.51 6.57 6.07
CA PHE A 390 -41.12 7.45 4.98
C PHE A 390 -41.16 6.66 3.68
N THR A 391 -41.95 7.13 2.72
CA THR A 391 -42.01 6.55 1.37
C THR A 391 -41.26 7.46 0.41
N PHE A 392 -40.17 6.98 -0.15
CA PHE A 392 -39.37 7.69 -1.14
C PHE A 392 -40.20 8.01 -2.39
N ASP A 393 -39.97 9.19 -2.98
CA ASP A 393 -40.58 9.54 -4.25
C ASP A 393 -40.16 8.56 -5.34
N SER A 394 -41.05 8.30 -6.30
CA SER A 394 -40.74 7.44 -7.44
C SER A 394 -39.63 7.97 -8.36
N ARG A 395 -39.39 9.29 -8.35
CA ARG A 395 -38.38 9.99 -9.17
C ARG A 395 -37.42 10.75 -8.26
N ASP A 396 -36.13 10.59 -8.51
CA ASP A 396 -35.04 11.29 -7.82
C ASP A 396 -35.21 11.28 -6.28
N PRO A 397 -35.33 10.08 -5.66
CA PRO A 397 -35.62 9.96 -4.24
C PRO A 397 -34.50 10.50 -3.34
N LEU A 398 -33.28 10.58 -3.87
CA LEU A 398 -32.08 11.03 -3.20
C LEU A 398 -31.15 11.71 -4.21
N THR A 399 -30.78 12.95 -3.94
CA THR A 399 -29.73 13.68 -4.66
C THR A 399 -28.75 14.29 -3.66
N ALA A 400 -27.53 14.53 -4.10
CA ALA A 400 -26.50 15.23 -3.32
C ALA A 400 -26.01 16.42 -4.12
N SER A 401 -25.55 17.46 -3.43
CA SER A 401 -24.78 18.52 -4.05
C SER A 401 -23.62 18.94 -3.17
N TYR A 402 -22.45 19.17 -3.77
CA TYR A 402 -21.27 19.71 -3.11
C TYR A 402 -21.03 21.17 -3.52
N ASN A 403 -21.15 22.09 -2.57
CA ASN A 403 -20.98 23.52 -2.83
C ASN A 403 -20.45 24.26 -1.60
N ASN A 404 -19.36 25.02 -1.76
CA ASN A 404 -18.74 25.82 -0.70
C ASN A 404 -18.47 25.01 0.58
N ASP A 405 -17.85 23.84 0.45
CA ASP A 405 -17.55 22.90 1.54
C ASP A 405 -18.77 22.31 2.28
N LEU A 406 -19.96 22.54 1.72
CA LEU A 406 -21.23 22.03 2.24
C LEU A 406 -21.72 20.86 1.40
N LEU A 407 -22.07 19.75 2.07
CA LEU A 407 -22.85 18.69 1.45
C LEU A 407 -24.33 18.95 1.67
N ILE A 408 -25.08 19.13 0.59
CA ILE A 408 -26.54 19.27 0.62
C ILE A 408 -27.14 17.94 0.16
N LEU A 409 -27.68 17.17 1.11
CA LEU A 409 -28.39 15.94 0.80
C LEU A 409 -29.88 16.22 0.70
N THR A 410 -30.47 15.97 -0.47
CA THR A 410 -31.90 16.18 -0.70
C THR A 410 -32.63 14.85 -0.81
N LEU A 411 -33.58 14.63 0.09
CA LEU A 411 -34.47 13.48 0.13
C LEU A 411 -35.87 13.91 -0.32
N LYS A 412 -36.51 13.14 -1.20
CA LYS A 412 -37.89 13.38 -1.64
C LYS A 412 -38.78 12.21 -1.25
N GLY A 413 -39.94 12.51 -0.64
CA GLY A 413 -40.88 11.47 -0.24
C GLY A 413 -42.01 11.96 0.65
N SER A 414 -42.84 11.03 1.13
CA SER A 414 -43.99 11.32 1.99
C SER A 414 -43.89 10.58 3.32
N PHE A 415 -44.44 11.20 4.38
CA PHE A 415 -44.51 10.60 5.70
C PHE A 415 -45.88 10.00 5.97
N GLN A 416 -45.92 8.88 6.69
CA GLN A 416 -47.12 8.26 7.20
C GLN A 416 -46.92 7.85 8.65
N ALA A 417 -47.69 8.43 9.58
CA ALA A 417 -47.63 8.10 11.00
C ALA A 417 -48.77 7.12 11.37
N GLY A 418 -48.43 5.87 11.67
CA GLY A 418 -49.42 4.83 11.97
C GLY A 418 -50.47 4.67 10.86
N ASN A 419 -51.75 4.80 11.22
CA ASN A 419 -52.88 4.68 10.29
C ASN A 419 -53.38 6.02 9.73
N LEU A 420 -52.64 7.12 9.97
CA LEU A 420 -53.02 8.41 9.40
C LEU A 420 -52.76 8.43 7.88
N PRO A 421 -53.46 9.29 7.12
CA PRO A 421 -53.17 9.52 5.71
C PRO A 421 -51.71 9.96 5.52
N ALA A 422 -51.11 9.54 4.41
CA ALA A 422 -49.77 10.02 4.05
C ALA A 422 -49.80 11.53 3.79
N THR A 423 -48.74 12.21 4.18
CA THR A 423 -48.54 13.62 3.82
C THR A 423 -48.37 13.76 2.30
N PRO A 424 -48.61 14.95 1.72
CA PRO A 424 -48.09 15.27 0.40
C PRO A 424 -46.57 15.02 0.33
N THR A 425 -46.04 14.88 -0.88
CA THR A 425 -44.60 14.75 -1.10
C THR A 425 -43.89 15.98 -0.54
N GLN A 426 -42.82 15.72 0.21
CA GLN A 426 -41.95 16.73 0.81
C GLN A 426 -40.55 16.58 0.24
N GLN A 427 -39.88 17.72 0.10
CA GLN A 427 -38.45 17.80 -0.15
C GLN A 427 -37.75 18.17 1.15
N ILE A 428 -36.91 17.27 1.64
CA ILE A 428 -36.13 17.44 2.86
C ILE A 428 -34.69 17.71 2.42
N GLN A 429 -34.10 18.82 2.82
CA GLN A 429 -32.70 19.11 2.55
C GLN A 429 -31.94 19.13 3.88
N LEU A 430 -30.84 18.38 3.91
CA LEU A 430 -29.91 18.34 5.03
C LEU A 430 -28.65 19.07 4.59
N PHE A 431 -28.35 20.18 5.25
CA PHE A 431 -27.14 20.95 5.05
C PHE A 431 -26.11 20.43 6.06
N MET A 432 -25.08 19.76 5.56
CA MET A 432 -24.06 19.11 6.38
C MET A 432 -22.73 19.84 6.26
N ASP A 433 -22.29 20.36 7.40
CA ASP A 433 -20.98 20.99 7.56
C ASP A 433 -19.98 19.99 8.10
N ALA A 434 -18.76 20.12 7.60
CA ALA A 434 -17.62 19.32 7.97
C ALA A 434 -16.61 20.18 8.71
N GLN A 435 -16.31 19.83 9.96
CA GLN A 435 -15.35 20.55 10.78
C GLN A 435 -14.17 19.64 11.16
N MET A 436 -12.97 20.11 10.88
CA MET A 436 -11.75 19.41 11.27
C MET A 436 -11.29 19.85 12.66
N GLU A 437 -11.23 18.92 13.60
CA GLU A 437 -10.64 19.11 14.92
C GLU A 437 -9.22 18.51 14.98
N GLN A 438 -8.57 18.58 16.14
CA GLN A 438 -7.19 18.09 16.31
C GLN A 438 -7.07 16.56 16.14
N ASP A 439 -8.01 15.80 16.70
CA ASP A 439 -7.99 14.33 16.75
C ASP A 439 -9.15 13.68 15.98
N ALA A 440 -10.16 14.48 15.65
CA ALA A 440 -11.38 14.03 15.03
C ALA A 440 -11.82 14.93 13.88
N PHE A 441 -12.75 14.41 13.12
CA PHE A 441 -13.46 15.07 12.07
C PHE A 441 -14.95 14.96 12.38
N LEU A 442 -15.63 16.11 12.43
CA LEU A 442 -17.01 16.21 12.87
C LEU A 442 -17.88 16.59 11.67
N ILE A 443 -18.90 15.76 11.39
CA ILE A 443 -19.95 16.10 10.42
C ILE A 443 -21.19 16.45 11.21
N GLU A 444 -21.68 17.68 11.04
CA GLU A 444 -22.89 18.16 11.70
C GLU A 444 -23.93 18.58 10.67
N VAL A 445 -25.19 18.32 10.97
CA VAL A 445 -26.30 18.88 10.19
C VAL A 445 -26.61 20.27 10.75
N SER A 446 -26.11 21.31 10.09
CA SER A 446 -26.29 22.70 10.53
C SER A 446 -27.72 23.18 10.32
N GLU A 447 -28.32 22.79 9.19
CA GLU A 447 -29.67 23.16 8.83
C GLU A 447 -30.45 21.98 8.24
N VAL A 448 -31.74 21.94 8.55
CA VAL A 448 -32.71 21.03 7.94
C VAL A 448 -33.85 21.87 7.41
N THR A 449 -34.07 21.83 6.09
CA THR A 449 -35.25 22.44 5.48
C THR A 449 -36.21 21.35 5.03
N VAL A 450 -37.51 21.59 5.20
CA VAL A 450 -38.56 20.69 4.76
C VAL A 450 -39.58 21.55 4.02
N ASN A 451 -39.73 21.31 2.73
CA ASN A 451 -40.69 22.02 1.89
C ASN A 451 -41.70 21.04 1.33
N GLN A 452 -42.94 21.48 1.14
CA GLN A 452 -43.93 20.68 0.44
C GLN A 452 -43.72 20.82 -1.07
N LEU A 453 -43.83 19.72 -1.80
CA LEU A 453 -43.76 19.69 -3.25
C LEU A 453 -45.18 19.75 -3.81
N ALA A 454 -45.50 20.80 -4.56
CA ALA A 454 -46.76 20.92 -5.27
C ALA A 454 -46.83 19.94 -6.46
N ALA A 455 -48.03 19.75 -7.01
CA ALA A 455 -48.26 18.82 -8.13
C ALA A 455 -47.49 19.17 -9.42
N ASP A 456 -47.04 20.41 -9.55
CA ASP A 456 -46.20 20.91 -10.65
C ASP A 456 -44.69 20.88 -10.32
N ASN A 457 -44.30 20.21 -9.23
CA ASN A 457 -42.94 20.17 -8.66
C ASN A 457 -42.41 21.53 -8.15
N SER A 458 -43.25 22.54 -7.98
CA SER A 458 -42.84 23.77 -7.29
C SER A 458 -42.73 23.54 -5.77
N LEU A 459 -41.81 24.27 -5.13
CA LEU A 459 -41.64 24.25 -3.68
C LEU A 459 -42.60 25.26 -3.06
N GLU A 460 -43.49 24.78 -2.20
CA GLU A 460 -44.36 25.64 -1.38
C GLU A 460 -43.60 26.10 -0.13
N GLU A 461 -43.94 27.29 0.37
CA GLU A 461 -43.37 27.78 1.63
C GLU A 461 -43.66 26.80 2.78
N PRO A 462 -42.69 26.57 3.67
CA PRO A 462 -42.84 25.62 4.76
C PRO A 462 -43.95 26.07 5.72
N GLY A 463 -45.01 25.29 5.84
CA GLY A 463 -46.05 25.47 6.85
C GLY A 463 -45.62 24.95 8.23
N LEU A 464 -46.47 25.16 9.24
CA LEU A 464 -46.22 24.75 10.64
C LEU A 464 -45.84 23.27 10.79
N THR A 465 -46.43 22.40 9.96
CA THR A 465 -46.15 20.95 10.00
C THR A 465 -44.74 20.65 9.51
N GLN A 466 -44.31 21.31 8.43
CA GLN A 466 -42.98 21.16 7.87
C GLN A 466 -41.90 21.70 8.82
N THR A 467 -42.14 22.86 9.44
CA THR A 467 -41.24 23.40 10.48
C THR A 467 -41.10 22.43 11.66
N ALA A 468 -42.20 21.83 12.12
CA ALA A 468 -42.15 20.85 13.20
C ALA A 468 -41.38 19.58 12.82
N ILE A 469 -41.53 19.08 11.59
CA ILE A 469 -40.76 17.94 11.07
C ILE A 469 -39.27 18.29 10.99
N ALA A 470 -38.93 19.45 10.44
CA ALA A 470 -37.55 19.93 10.33
C ALA A 470 -36.87 20.01 11.71
N GLU A 471 -37.54 20.62 12.69
CA GLU A 471 -37.07 20.70 14.08
C GLU A 471 -36.90 19.31 14.72
N GLN A 472 -37.83 18.40 14.48
CA GLN A 472 -37.74 17.04 15.00
C GLN A 472 -36.59 16.25 14.36
N LEU A 473 -36.39 16.36 13.04
CA LEU A 473 -35.27 15.75 12.34
C LEU A 473 -33.94 16.33 12.84
N LYS A 474 -33.83 17.65 12.93
CA LYS A 474 -32.62 18.33 13.44
C LYS A 474 -32.26 17.87 14.87
N LYS A 475 -33.24 17.71 15.75
CA LYS A 475 -33.01 17.20 17.13
C LYS A 475 -32.57 15.73 17.18
N GLN A 476 -32.88 14.94 16.14
CA GLN A 476 -32.55 13.52 16.08
C GLN A 476 -31.24 13.23 15.37
N LEU A 477 -30.80 14.11 14.48
CA LEU A 477 -29.53 14.00 13.78
C LEU A 477 -28.40 14.39 14.74
N LYS A 478 -27.72 13.38 15.27
CA LYS A 478 -26.53 13.57 16.10
C LYS A 478 -25.32 13.89 15.21
N PRO A 479 -24.41 14.78 15.66
CA PRO A 479 -23.09 14.93 15.04
C PRO A 479 -22.37 13.59 14.88
N ILE A 480 -21.71 13.41 13.74
CA ILE A 480 -20.92 12.22 13.45
C ILE A 480 -19.46 12.58 13.70
N ARG A 481 -18.83 11.96 14.70
CA ARG A 481 -17.41 12.12 15.00
C ARG A 481 -16.61 10.95 14.43
N LEU A 482 -15.74 11.22 13.47
CA LEU A 482 -14.81 10.26 12.85
C LEU A 482 -13.39 10.53 13.36
N LYS A 483 -12.60 9.48 13.55
CA LYS A 483 -11.18 9.68 13.90
C LYS A 483 -10.43 10.25 12.71
N ARG A 484 -9.62 11.27 12.98
CA ARG A 484 -8.75 11.85 11.95
C ARG A 484 -7.58 10.95 11.61
N ALA A 485 -7.11 10.16 12.58
CA ALA A 485 -5.96 9.27 12.45
C ALA A 485 -6.37 7.80 12.30
N ILE A 486 -5.91 7.17 11.23
CA ILE A 486 -6.11 5.76 10.90
C ILE A 486 -4.77 5.04 11.10
N PRO A 487 -4.64 4.16 12.11
CA PRO A 487 -3.41 3.41 12.32
C PRO A 487 -3.22 2.40 11.18
N LEU A 488 -2.05 2.43 10.55
CA LEU A 488 -1.71 1.45 9.52
C LEU A 488 -1.27 0.14 10.17
N PRO A 489 -1.77 -1.01 9.69
CA PRO A 489 -1.53 -2.28 10.35
C PRO A 489 -0.15 -2.85 9.97
N VAL A 490 0.92 -2.31 10.55
CA VAL A 490 2.27 -2.89 10.50
C VAL A 490 2.49 -3.88 11.63
N LYS A 491 3.39 -4.85 11.40
CA LYS A 491 3.58 -6.00 12.28
C LYS A 491 4.34 -5.73 13.57
N GLU A 492 5.07 -4.62 13.67
CA GLU A 492 5.95 -4.33 14.80
C GLU A 492 5.80 -2.87 15.26
N GLY A 493 5.43 -2.67 16.54
CA GLY A 493 5.34 -1.35 17.18
C GLY A 493 4.04 -0.57 16.93
N ALA A 494 3.99 0.65 17.47
CA ALA A 494 2.99 1.65 17.08
C ALA A 494 3.28 2.03 15.62
N GLY A 495 2.42 1.58 14.71
CA GLY A 495 2.59 1.81 13.28
C GLY A 495 2.45 3.28 12.90
N PRO A 496 2.89 3.67 11.70
CA PRO A 496 2.59 4.98 11.16
C PRO A 496 1.07 5.13 11.03
N THR A 497 0.61 6.37 11.14
CA THR A 497 -0.81 6.70 11.08
C THR A 497 -1.06 7.54 9.85
N LEU A 498 -2.09 7.20 9.07
CA LEU A 498 -2.63 8.12 8.08
C LEU A 498 -3.53 9.13 8.77
N VAL A 499 -3.31 10.41 8.54
CA VAL A 499 -4.09 11.48 9.16
C VAL A 499 -4.79 12.27 8.06
N LEU A 500 -6.11 12.42 8.15
CA LEU A 500 -6.88 13.31 7.29
C LEU A 500 -6.40 14.75 7.52
N THR A 501 -5.83 15.39 6.51
CA THR A 501 -5.26 16.75 6.58
C THR A 501 -6.12 17.79 5.91
N SER A 502 -6.86 17.39 4.88
CA SER A 502 -7.72 18.24 4.08
C SER A 502 -9.01 17.51 3.74
N MET A 503 -10.12 18.24 3.71
CA MET A 503 -11.35 17.76 3.11
C MET A 503 -12.10 18.97 2.54
N THR A 504 -12.43 18.93 1.26
CA THR A 504 -13.06 20.05 0.54
C THR A 504 -14.21 19.54 -0.32
N ALA A 505 -15.26 20.35 -0.44
CA ALA A 505 -16.42 20.04 -1.27
C ALA A 505 -16.70 21.20 -2.24
N GLU A 506 -16.22 21.06 -3.48
CA GLU A 506 -16.32 22.10 -4.51
C GLU A 506 -16.54 21.49 -5.90
N GLY A 507 -17.30 22.19 -6.74
CA GLY A 507 -17.46 21.82 -8.16
C GLY A 507 -18.15 20.47 -8.38
N GLY A 508 -18.98 20.02 -7.44
CA GLY A 508 -19.64 18.71 -7.48
C GLY A 508 -18.78 17.55 -6.97
N TRP A 509 -17.60 17.82 -6.42
CA TRP A 509 -16.68 16.81 -5.90
C TRP A 509 -16.39 17.01 -4.42
N LEU A 510 -16.27 15.90 -3.72
CA LEU A 510 -15.69 15.81 -2.38
C LEU A 510 -14.29 15.24 -2.51
N GLU A 511 -13.29 16.00 -2.09
CA GLU A 511 -11.88 15.61 -2.01
C GLU A 511 -11.49 15.44 -0.54
N ALA A 512 -10.85 14.32 -0.21
CA ALA A 512 -10.35 14.01 1.12
C ALA A 512 -8.90 13.55 1.03
N ASP A 513 -8.01 14.29 1.68
CA ASP A 513 -6.57 14.09 1.62
C ASP A 513 -6.02 13.59 2.94
N PHE A 514 -5.15 12.59 2.87
CA PHE A 514 -4.50 11.99 4.02
C PHE A 514 -2.99 12.01 3.86
N GLU A 515 -2.29 12.33 4.95
CA GLU A 515 -0.83 12.30 5.01
C GLU A 515 -0.34 11.25 6.01
N LEU A 516 0.78 10.63 5.66
CA LEU A 516 1.47 9.66 6.48
C LEU A 516 2.22 10.39 7.59
N GLN A 517 1.70 10.28 8.81
CA GLN A 517 2.45 10.66 9.99
C GLN A 517 3.25 9.44 10.46
N THR A 518 4.54 9.43 10.12
CA THR A 518 5.47 8.47 10.73
C THR A 518 5.63 8.82 12.20
N TRP A 519 5.39 7.86 13.09
CA TRP A 519 5.81 7.98 14.48
C TRP A 519 7.32 8.21 14.53
N ARG A 520 7.74 9.46 14.76
CA ARG A 520 9.06 9.70 15.34
C ARG A 520 8.92 9.24 16.80
N PRO A 521 9.70 8.26 17.28
CA PRO A 521 9.88 8.16 18.72
C PRO A 521 10.29 9.56 19.15
N ALA A 522 9.57 10.13 20.12
CA ALA A 522 10.02 11.34 20.77
C ALA A 522 11.50 11.11 21.07
N GLU A 523 12.39 11.87 20.44
CA GLU A 523 13.79 11.88 20.82
C GLU A 523 13.75 12.09 22.32
N SER A 524 14.08 11.05 23.08
CA SER A 524 14.25 11.21 24.50
C SER A 524 15.28 12.32 24.60
N ASN A 525 14.86 13.47 25.13
CA ASN A 525 15.70 14.59 25.48
C ASN A 525 16.57 14.18 26.69
N GLN A 526 17.22 13.02 26.57
CA GLN A 526 18.34 12.61 27.39
C GLN A 526 19.49 13.49 26.89
N PRO A 527 20.03 14.38 27.72
CA PRO A 527 21.22 15.12 27.34
C PRO A 527 22.27 14.09 26.92
N ILE A 528 22.80 14.27 25.71
CA ILE A 528 23.99 13.56 25.25
C ILE A 528 25.01 13.65 26.38
N HIS A 529 25.31 12.53 27.02
CA HIS A 529 26.49 12.45 27.86
C HIS A 529 27.65 12.86 26.98
N SER A 530 28.21 14.03 27.29
CA SER A 530 29.42 14.58 26.69
C SER A 530 30.44 13.46 26.54
N ALA A 531 30.99 13.32 25.33
CA ALA A 531 32.13 12.45 25.10
C ALA A 531 33.19 12.70 26.19
N PRO A 532 33.80 11.65 26.77
CA PRO A 532 34.89 11.85 27.71
C PRO A 532 36.02 12.61 26.98
N THR A 533 36.35 13.77 27.53
CA THR A 533 37.48 14.60 27.13
C THR A 533 38.73 13.71 27.00
N PRO A 534 39.52 13.80 25.92
CA PRO A 534 40.79 13.10 25.86
C PRO A 534 41.67 13.57 27.03
N GLY A 535 42.08 12.62 27.86
CA GLY A 535 42.98 12.87 28.99
C GLY A 535 44.33 13.43 28.51
N PRO A 536 45.07 14.11 29.41
CA PRO A 536 46.30 14.79 29.03
C PRO A 536 47.34 13.80 28.50
N THR A 537 47.84 14.11 27.31
CA THR A 537 48.98 13.48 26.66
C THR A 537 50.21 13.55 27.59
N PHE A 538 50.66 12.40 28.09
CA PHE A 538 51.96 12.28 28.75
C PHE A 538 53.08 12.38 27.71
N THR A 539 53.77 13.51 27.68
CA THR A 539 55.09 13.63 27.05
C THR A 539 56.18 13.17 28.04
N PRO A 540 57.16 12.36 27.61
CA PRO A 540 58.22 11.86 28.48
C PRO A 540 59.23 12.98 28.82
N GLN A 541 59.50 13.15 30.11
CA GLN A 541 60.54 14.04 30.64
C GLN A 541 61.94 13.53 30.27
N ALA A 542 62.77 14.42 29.72
CA ALA A 542 64.20 14.22 29.53
C ALA A 542 64.97 14.35 30.87
N PRO A 543 66.11 13.67 31.03
CA PRO A 543 66.85 13.63 32.29
C PRO A 543 67.59 14.94 32.58
N ILE A 544 67.54 15.34 33.85
CA ILE A 544 68.15 16.55 34.42
C ILE A 544 69.65 16.30 34.62
N SER A 545 70.49 17.10 33.96
CA SER A 545 71.92 17.24 34.28
C SER A 545 72.12 18.34 35.33
N PRO A 546 73.06 18.18 36.29
CA PRO A 546 73.25 19.11 37.39
C PRO A 546 74.15 20.28 36.98
N GLN A 547 73.82 21.49 37.45
CA GLN A 547 74.73 22.64 37.41
C GLN A 547 74.89 23.27 38.80
N PRO A 548 76.04 23.93 39.05
CA PRO A 548 76.73 23.87 40.31
C PRO A 548 76.56 25.12 41.18
N THR A 549 76.88 24.91 42.46
CA THR A 549 77.02 25.85 43.57
C THR A 549 78.01 26.99 43.31
N GLY A 550 77.67 28.21 43.73
CA GLY A 550 78.63 29.31 43.91
C GLY A 550 77.98 30.66 44.26
N PRO A 551 78.31 31.29 45.42
CA PRO A 551 77.62 32.49 45.92
C PRO A 551 78.48 33.77 45.83
N THR A 552 77.85 34.96 45.75
CA THR A 552 78.43 36.18 46.35
C THR A 552 77.43 37.36 46.49
N PHE A 553 77.66 38.10 47.57
CA PHE A 553 76.99 39.28 48.14
C PHE A 553 77.36 40.60 47.41
N PRO A 554 76.89 41.81 47.84
CA PRO A 554 76.34 42.85 46.97
C PRO A 554 77.28 44.06 46.76
N GLN A 555 76.85 44.99 45.90
CA GLN A 555 77.03 46.44 46.08
C GLN A 555 75.78 47.18 45.65
#